data_AF-A0A3P7IQG0-F1
#
_entry.id   AF-A0A3P7IQG0-F1
#
_cell.length_a   1.000
_cell.length_b   1.000
_cell.length_c   1.000
_cell.angle_alpha   90.00
_cell.angle_beta   90.00
_cell.angle_gamma   90.00
#
_symmetry.space_group_name_H-M   'P 1'
#
loop_
_entity.id
_entity.type
_entity.pdbx_description
1 polymer ?
#
loop_
_entity_poly.entity_id
_entity_poly.type
_entity_poly.pdbx_seq_one_letter_code
_entity_poly.pdbx_strand_id
1 'polypeptide(L)'
;MLAKCVNVIVIQHEAERVMEEAVSQWKGKPEEEQLLLMNAQVHIRKGDIDGALAMLGTVQPGQPNYHSARMKMAEIYLEEKQDKTMFTMCYKSMKNTFHLRELLKSTPTSATYALLGDAYMSVQEPEKAIEAYEMALKMSNKDMGLTEKIGEAYVLCHLYSKVLLILHLLKSRYVL
;
A
#
# COMPACT_ATOMS: atom_id res chain seq x y z
N MET A 1 34.52 -4.91 -24.13
CA MET A 1 33.48 -5.09 -23.09
C MET A 1 33.78 -4.31 -21.82
N LEU A 2 35.00 -4.36 -21.28
CA LEU A 2 35.38 -3.68 -20.03
C LEU A 2 35.11 -2.16 -20.03
N ALA A 3 35.44 -1.43 -21.10
CA ALA A 3 35.17 0.02 -21.17
C ALA A 3 33.67 0.37 -21.14
N LYS A 4 32.80 -0.47 -21.71
CA LYS A 4 31.34 -0.30 -21.59
C LYS A 4 30.86 -0.63 -20.17
N CYS A 5 31.41 -1.67 -19.55
CA CYS A 5 31.07 -2.04 -18.17
C CYS A 5 31.49 -0.95 -17.18
N VAL A 6 32.70 -0.40 -17.33
CA VAL A 6 33.20 0.71 -16.49
C VAL A 6 32.33 1.96 -16.67
N ASN A 7 31.96 2.31 -17.91
CA ASN A 7 31.05 3.45 -18.14
C ASN A 7 29.66 3.23 -17.51
N VAL A 8 29.11 2.02 -17.60
CA VAL A 8 27.82 1.67 -16.97
C VAL A 8 27.92 1.80 -15.46
N ILE A 9 28.99 1.29 -14.83
CA ILE A 9 29.21 1.39 -13.38
C ILE A 9 29.34 2.86 -12.93
N VAL A 10 30.07 3.69 -13.69
CA VAL A 10 30.24 5.11 -13.38
C VAL A 10 28.92 5.88 -13.47
N ILE A 11 28.14 5.67 -14.54
CA ILE A 11 26.82 6.31 -14.73
C ILE A 11 25.84 5.87 -13.63
N GLN A 12 25.93 4.62 -13.17
CA GLN A 12 25.06 4.09 -12.13
C GLN A 12 25.36 4.70 -10.76
N HIS A 13 26.64 4.87 -10.42
CA HIS A 13 27.06 5.53 -9.19
C HIS A 13 26.76 7.04 -9.20
N GLU A 14 26.81 7.68 -10.37
CA GLU A 14 26.43 9.07 -10.54
C GLU A 14 24.91 9.28 -10.41
N ALA A 15 24.11 8.37 -10.98
CA ALA A 15 22.66 8.37 -10.84
C ALA A 15 22.23 8.18 -9.38
N GLU A 16 22.89 7.31 -8.61
CA GLU A 16 22.61 7.13 -7.18
C GLU A 16 22.84 8.41 -6.39
N ARG A 17 24.01 9.04 -6.55
CA ARG A 17 24.34 10.27 -5.82
C ARG A 17 23.34 11.39 -6.12
N VAL A 18 22.99 11.57 -7.40
CA VAL A 18 22.01 12.57 -7.83
C VAL A 18 20.62 12.24 -7.27
N MET A 19 20.24 10.96 -7.21
CA MET A 19 18.96 10.55 -6.62
C MET A 19 18.93 10.71 -5.10
N GLU A 20 20.01 10.43 -4.36
CA GLU A 20 20.08 10.66 -2.92
C GLU A 20 19.97 12.14 -2.57
N GLU A 21 20.67 13.00 -3.32
CA GLU A 21 20.55 14.46 -3.19
C GLU A 21 19.14 14.94 -3.50
N ALA A 22 18.51 14.41 -4.57
CA ALA A 22 17.15 14.74 -4.94
C ALA A 22 16.13 14.23 -3.90
N VAL A 23 16.28 13.04 -3.34
CA VAL A 23 15.39 12.57 -2.27
C VAL A 23 15.54 13.43 -1.01
N SER A 24 16.76 13.82 -0.66
CA SER A 24 17.02 14.71 0.49
C SER A 24 16.41 16.10 0.31
N GLN A 25 16.58 16.69 -0.88
CA GLN A 25 16.11 18.05 -1.19
C GLN A 25 14.59 18.15 -1.38
N TRP A 26 13.94 17.05 -1.77
CA TRP A 26 12.53 17.04 -2.15
C TRP A 26 11.65 16.35 -1.12
N LYS A 27 12.23 15.93 0.02
CA LYS A 27 11.52 15.36 1.16
C LYS A 27 10.41 16.30 1.66
N GLY A 28 9.16 15.83 1.65
CA GLY A 28 7.97 16.58 2.05
C GLY A 28 7.35 17.46 0.95
N LYS A 29 7.82 17.35 -0.30
CA LYS A 29 7.25 18.06 -1.47
C LYS A 29 6.43 17.10 -2.34
N PRO A 30 5.43 17.60 -3.10
CA PRO A 30 4.59 16.75 -3.94
C PRO A 30 5.37 15.99 -5.03
N GLU A 31 6.52 16.50 -5.47
CA GLU A 31 7.34 15.82 -6.48
C GLU A 31 8.18 14.65 -5.91
N GLU A 32 8.23 14.48 -4.58
CA GLU A 32 8.81 13.29 -3.92
C GLU A 32 8.18 11.99 -4.44
N GLU A 33 6.86 12.02 -4.67
CA GLU A 33 6.10 10.87 -5.17
C GLU A 33 6.46 10.49 -6.61
N GLN A 34 6.90 11.44 -7.43
CA GLN A 34 7.42 11.15 -8.78
C GLN A 34 8.84 10.59 -8.72
N LEU A 35 9.66 11.13 -7.80
CA LEU A 35 11.04 10.71 -7.62
C LEU A 35 11.14 9.28 -7.08
N LEU A 36 10.14 8.83 -6.33
CA LEU A 36 10.08 7.51 -5.71
C LEU A 36 10.09 6.36 -6.73
N LEU A 37 9.33 6.46 -7.83
CA LEU A 37 9.35 5.43 -8.88
C LEU A 37 10.71 5.37 -9.60
N MET A 38 11.32 6.54 -9.82
CA MET A 38 12.66 6.64 -10.40
C MET A 38 13.71 6.06 -9.46
N ASN A 39 13.58 6.30 -8.16
CA ASN A 39 14.52 5.80 -7.17
C ASN A 39 14.41 4.28 -7.00
N ALA A 40 13.20 3.74 -6.96
CA ALA A 40 12.98 2.29 -7.01
C ALA A 40 13.61 1.66 -8.26
N GLN A 41 13.56 2.34 -9.42
CA GLN A 41 14.20 1.88 -10.65
C GLN A 41 15.73 1.85 -10.57
N VAL A 42 16.34 2.77 -9.82
CA VAL A 42 17.79 2.77 -9.55
C VAL A 42 18.17 1.59 -8.67
N HIS A 43 17.41 1.31 -7.60
CA HIS A 43 17.61 0.13 -6.75
C HIS A 43 17.49 -1.18 -7.54
N ILE A 44 16.50 -1.30 -8.43
CA ILE A 44 16.36 -2.48 -9.32
C ILE A 44 17.62 -2.67 -10.18
N ARG A 45 18.13 -1.59 -10.81
CA ARG A 45 19.33 -1.68 -11.66
C ARG A 45 20.57 -2.09 -10.88
N LYS A 46 20.64 -1.74 -9.59
CA LYS A 46 21.70 -2.14 -8.66
C LYS A 46 21.62 -3.62 -8.25
N GLY A 47 20.48 -4.26 -8.48
CA GLY A 47 20.17 -5.59 -7.95
C GLY A 47 19.67 -5.57 -6.50
N ASP A 48 19.42 -4.38 -5.93
CA ASP A 48 18.83 -4.21 -4.60
C ASP A 48 17.30 -4.28 -4.71
N ILE A 49 16.82 -5.50 -4.95
CA ILE A 49 15.38 -5.78 -5.15
C ILE A 49 14.59 -5.53 -3.87
N ASP A 50 15.14 -5.89 -2.71
CA ASP A 50 14.45 -5.73 -1.44
C ASP A 50 14.34 -4.23 -1.06
N GLY A 51 15.36 -3.41 -1.35
CA GLY A 51 15.30 -1.96 -1.20
C GLY A 51 14.27 -1.30 -2.13
N ALA A 52 14.20 -1.75 -3.40
CA ALA A 52 13.18 -1.27 -4.34
C ALA A 52 11.75 -1.60 -3.87
N LEU A 53 11.52 -2.82 -3.38
CA LEU A 53 10.21 -3.24 -2.86
C LEU A 53 9.83 -2.49 -1.59
N ALA A 54 10.77 -2.28 -0.67
CA ALA A 54 10.55 -1.50 0.54
C ALA A 54 10.14 -0.06 0.19
N MET A 55 10.83 0.56 -0.78
CA MET A 55 10.54 1.91 -1.24
C MET A 55 9.18 2.01 -1.93
N LEU A 56 8.86 1.12 -2.88
CA LEU A 56 7.55 1.08 -3.54
C LEU A 56 6.41 0.79 -2.54
N GLY A 57 6.68 0.00 -1.51
CA GLY A 57 5.74 -0.30 -0.42
C GLY A 57 5.46 0.89 0.49
N THR A 58 6.28 1.94 0.49
CA THR A 58 5.99 3.18 1.26
C THR A 58 4.85 3.99 0.65
N VAL A 59 4.51 3.77 -0.62
CA VAL A 59 3.44 4.50 -1.32
C VAL A 59 2.08 4.03 -0.84
N GLN A 60 1.33 4.96 -0.24
CA GLN A 60 -0.02 4.73 0.27
C GLN A 60 -1.06 5.02 -0.83
N PRO A 61 -2.26 4.41 -0.81
CA PRO A 61 -3.30 4.80 -1.75
C PRO A 61 -3.81 6.18 -1.50
N GLY A 62 -4.51 6.70 -2.49
CA GLY A 62 -4.84 8.11 -2.49
C GLY A 62 -3.64 9.00 -2.78
N GLN A 63 -2.39 8.54 -2.58
CA GLN A 63 -1.25 9.22 -3.15
C GLN A 63 -1.27 9.04 -4.68
N PRO A 64 -0.91 10.10 -5.41
CA PRO A 64 -0.42 9.98 -6.78
C PRO A 64 0.57 8.81 -6.89
N ASN A 65 0.49 8.06 -7.98
CA ASN A 65 1.39 6.94 -8.29
C ASN A 65 1.21 5.63 -7.52
N TYR A 66 0.22 5.49 -6.62
CA TYR A 66 -0.02 4.20 -5.96
C TYR A 66 -0.22 3.02 -6.94
N HIS A 67 -1.01 3.23 -7.99
CA HIS A 67 -1.24 2.21 -9.01
C HIS A 67 0.06 1.87 -9.74
N SER A 68 0.85 2.88 -10.11
CA SER A 68 2.15 2.72 -10.74
C SER A 68 3.13 1.97 -9.83
N ALA A 69 3.13 2.24 -8.52
CA ALA A 69 3.99 1.58 -7.55
C ALA A 69 3.63 0.10 -7.40
N ARG A 70 2.33 -0.23 -7.25
CA ARG A 70 1.86 -1.61 -7.16
C ARG A 70 2.08 -2.41 -8.45
N MET A 71 1.93 -1.76 -9.61
CA MET A 71 2.28 -2.34 -10.91
C MET A 71 3.78 -2.68 -10.96
N LYS A 72 4.64 -1.75 -10.55
CA LYS A 72 6.08 -1.97 -10.51
C LYS A 72 6.50 -3.08 -9.54
N MET A 73 5.87 -3.15 -8.37
CA MET A 73 6.08 -4.28 -7.44
C MET A 73 5.68 -5.61 -8.06
N ALA A 74 4.54 -5.66 -8.75
CA ALA A 74 4.09 -6.87 -9.44
C ALA A 74 5.08 -7.29 -10.54
N GLU A 75 5.60 -6.34 -11.33
CA GLU A 75 6.67 -6.59 -12.31
C GLU A 75 7.91 -7.19 -11.64
N ILE A 76 8.39 -6.60 -10.54
CA ILE A 76 9.56 -7.09 -9.79
C ILE A 76 9.33 -8.53 -9.27
N TYR A 77 8.16 -8.80 -8.70
CA TYR A 77 7.84 -10.16 -8.23
C TYR A 77 7.80 -11.19 -9.36
N LEU A 78 7.39 -10.78 -10.56
CA LEU A 78 7.33 -11.63 -11.74
C LEU A 78 8.73 -11.87 -12.35
N GLU A 79 9.53 -10.82 -12.51
CA GLU A 79 10.80 -10.84 -13.23
C GLU A 79 11.96 -11.34 -12.36
N GLU A 80 12.05 -10.88 -11.12
CA GLU A 80 13.24 -11.08 -10.27
C GLU A 80 13.05 -12.20 -9.24
N LYS A 81 11.87 -12.29 -8.61
CA LYS A 81 11.59 -13.30 -7.55
C LYS A 81 10.91 -14.56 -8.09
N GLN A 82 10.39 -14.54 -9.33
CA GLN A 82 9.51 -15.58 -9.92
C GLN A 82 8.33 -15.99 -9.00
N ASP A 83 7.94 -15.11 -8.10
CA ASP A 83 6.92 -15.40 -7.10
C ASP A 83 5.54 -15.05 -7.67
N LYS A 84 4.94 -16.06 -8.30
CA LYS A 84 3.58 -15.97 -8.85
C LYS A 84 2.54 -15.66 -7.78
N THR A 85 2.79 -15.98 -6.51
CA THR A 85 1.83 -15.71 -5.43
C THR A 85 1.80 -14.23 -5.10
N MET A 86 2.96 -13.61 -4.92
CA MET A 86 3.05 -12.17 -4.64
C MET A 86 2.60 -11.31 -5.84
N PHE A 87 2.89 -11.76 -7.07
CA PHE A 87 2.34 -11.15 -8.29
C PHE A 87 0.81 -11.17 -8.32
N THR A 88 0.22 -12.36 -8.14
CA THR A 88 -1.24 -12.51 -8.17
C THR A 88 -1.92 -11.76 -7.03
N MET A 89 -1.29 -11.67 -5.86
CA MET A 89 -1.77 -10.85 -4.75
C MET A 89 -1.78 -9.36 -5.11
N CYS A 90 -0.66 -8.79 -5.57
CA CYS A 90 -0.59 -7.37 -5.94
C CYS A 90 -1.61 -7.01 -7.05
N TYR A 91 -1.72 -7.84 -8.07
CA TYR A 91 -2.64 -7.61 -9.18
C TYR A 91 -4.11 -7.75 -8.76
N LYS A 92 -4.43 -8.80 -7.98
CA LYS A 92 -5.79 -9.04 -7.47
C LYS A 92 -6.23 -7.93 -6.53
N SER A 93 -5.33 -7.44 -5.68
CA SER A 93 -5.67 -6.38 -4.73
C SER A 93 -5.86 -5.02 -5.43
N MET A 94 -5.05 -4.69 -6.44
CA MET A 94 -5.25 -3.51 -7.29
C MET A 94 -6.59 -3.57 -8.03
N LYS A 95 -6.88 -4.72 -8.68
CA LYS A 95 -8.11 -4.94 -9.44
C LYS A 95 -9.35 -4.87 -8.55
N ASN A 96 -9.31 -5.51 -7.37
CA ASN A 96 -10.42 -5.48 -6.41
C ASN A 96 -10.70 -4.06 -5.92
N THR A 97 -9.65 -3.30 -5.58
CA THR A 97 -9.79 -1.91 -5.11
C THR A 97 -10.41 -1.02 -6.18
N PHE A 98 -9.94 -1.12 -7.43
CA PHE A 98 -10.51 -0.36 -8.55
C PHE A 98 -11.97 -0.75 -8.82
N HIS A 99 -12.26 -2.05 -8.89
CA HIS A 99 -13.61 -2.54 -9.17
C HIS A 99 -14.61 -2.15 -8.07
N LEU A 100 -14.21 -2.25 -6.81
CA LEU A 100 -15.05 -1.87 -5.67
C LEU A 100 -15.30 -0.36 -5.62
N ARG A 101 -14.31 0.44 -5.99
CA ARG A 101 -14.46 1.90 -6.11
C ARG A 101 -15.46 2.30 -7.21
N GLU A 102 -15.45 1.59 -8.33
CA GLU A 102 -16.46 1.77 -9.38
C GLU A 102 -17.85 1.30 -8.92
N LEU A 103 -17.96 0.19 -8.19
CA LEU A 103 -19.23 -0.25 -7.60
C LEU A 103 -19.81 0.76 -6.61
N LEU A 104 -18.96 1.42 -5.82
CA LEU A 104 -19.40 2.45 -4.88
C LEU A 104 -20.00 3.68 -5.58
N LYS A 105 -19.60 3.96 -6.82
CA LYS A 105 -20.20 5.04 -7.62
C LYS A 105 -21.59 4.67 -8.13
N SER A 106 -21.84 3.39 -8.44
CA SER A 106 -23.12 2.93 -8.97
C SER A 106 -24.11 2.54 -7.87
N THR A 107 -23.67 1.77 -6.87
CA THR A 107 -24.51 1.25 -5.79
C THR A 107 -23.70 1.16 -4.48
N PRO A 108 -23.69 2.22 -3.65
CA PRO A 108 -23.06 2.16 -2.34
C PRO A 108 -23.89 1.29 -1.39
N THR A 109 -23.30 0.19 -0.92
CA THR A 109 -23.90 -0.68 0.10
C THR A 109 -22.92 -0.97 1.21
N SER A 110 -23.41 -1.28 2.41
CA SER A 110 -22.58 -1.68 3.56
C SER A 110 -21.65 -2.84 3.19
N ALA A 111 -22.13 -3.82 2.42
CA ALA A 111 -21.34 -4.97 2.00
C ALA A 111 -20.21 -4.57 1.03
N THR A 112 -20.47 -3.65 0.09
CA THR A 112 -19.44 -3.14 -0.83
C THR A 112 -18.33 -2.40 -0.07
N TYR A 113 -18.68 -1.60 0.93
CA TYR A 113 -17.70 -0.93 1.80
C TYR A 113 -16.89 -1.92 2.66
N ALA A 114 -17.53 -2.97 3.17
CA ALA A 114 -16.86 -4.05 3.90
C ALA A 114 -15.83 -4.78 3.00
N LEU A 115 -16.25 -5.13 1.78
CA LEU A 115 -15.35 -5.76 0.81
C LEU A 115 -14.21 -4.84 0.38
N LEU A 116 -14.44 -3.53 0.30
CA LEU A 116 -13.39 -2.54 0.04
C LEU A 116 -12.37 -2.51 1.19
N GLY A 117 -12.84 -2.59 2.44
CA GLY A 117 -11.96 -2.70 3.60
C GLY A 117 -11.11 -3.98 3.56
N ASP A 118 -11.72 -5.12 3.23
CA ASP A 118 -10.99 -6.40 3.08
C ASP A 118 -9.96 -6.33 1.95
N ALA A 119 -10.30 -5.66 0.85
CA ALA A 119 -9.35 -5.41 -0.24
C ALA A 119 -8.18 -4.57 0.27
N TYR A 120 -8.42 -3.46 0.99
CA TYR A 120 -7.35 -2.64 1.59
C TYR A 120 -6.47 -3.43 2.58
N MET A 121 -7.07 -4.29 3.41
CA MET A 121 -6.32 -5.20 4.30
C MET A 121 -5.40 -6.14 3.50
N SER A 122 -5.88 -6.68 2.38
CA SER A 122 -5.07 -7.54 1.50
C SER A 122 -3.92 -6.80 0.82
N VAL A 123 -4.03 -5.47 0.68
CA VAL A 123 -2.96 -4.62 0.15
C VAL A 123 -2.02 -4.09 1.25
N GLN A 124 -2.23 -4.50 2.50
CA GLN A 124 -1.51 -4.02 3.69
C GLN A 124 -1.75 -2.54 3.99
N GLU A 125 -3.00 -2.10 3.85
CA GLU A 125 -3.40 -0.72 4.16
C GLU A 125 -4.53 -0.65 5.18
N PRO A 126 -4.18 -0.94 6.43
CA PRO A 126 -5.16 -0.97 7.50
C PRO A 126 -5.86 0.38 7.73
N GLU A 127 -5.20 1.51 7.46
CA GLU A 127 -5.76 2.86 7.68
C GLU A 127 -6.99 3.14 6.80
N LYS A 128 -6.91 2.79 5.51
CA LYS A 128 -8.02 2.92 4.55
C LYS A 128 -9.04 1.83 4.72
N ALA A 129 -8.60 0.65 5.17
CA ALA A 129 -9.51 -0.40 5.55
C ALA A 129 -10.42 0.08 6.68
N ILE A 130 -9.88 0.76 7.70
CA ILE A 130 -10.66 1.35 8.80
C ILE A 130 -11.70 2.34 8.26
N GLU A 131 -11.32 3.28 7.40
CA GLU A 131 -12.27 4.24 6.83
C GLU A 131 -13.41 3.54 6.07
N ALA A 132 -13.08 2.54 5.26
CA ALA A 132 -14.06 1.76 4.51
C ALA A 132 -14.98 0.95 5.44
N TYR A 133 -14.44 0.31 6.47
CA TYR A 133 -15.23 -0.41 7.47
C TYR A 133 -16.09 0.52 8.32
N GLU A 134 -15.63 1.72 8.65
CA GLU A 134 -16.42 2.73 9.36
C GLU A 134 -17.58 3.22 8.49
N MET A 135 -17.38 3.40 7.18
CA MET A 135 -18.49 3.68 6.26
C MET A 135 -19.49 2.52 6.21
N ALA A 136 -19.01 1.28 6.18
CA ALA A 136 -19.87 0.10 6.26
C ALA A 136 -20.67 0.07 7.57
N LEU A 137 -20.03 0.34 8.71
CA LEU A 137 -20.66 0.34 10.03
C LEU A 137 -21.68 1.48 10.20
N LYS A 138 -21.46 2.64 9.57
CA LYS A 138 -22.45 3.73 9.53
C LYS A 138 -23.72 3.32 8.77
N MET A 139 -23.58 2.50 7.72
CA MET A 139 -24.71 1.97 6.96
C MET A 139 -25.38 0.78 7.65
N SER A 140 -24.62 -0.02 8.40
CA SER A 140 -25.08 -1.17 9.18
C SER A 140 -24.68 -1.01 10.64
N ASN A 141 -25.52 -0.33 11.44
CA ASN A 141 -25.21 0.11 12.82
C ASN A 141 -24.98 -1.03 13.85
N LYS A 142 -24.94 -2.31 13.43
CA LYS A 142 -24.91 -3.48 14.33
C LYS A 142 -24.10 -4.68 13.83
N ASP A 143 -23.21 -4.51 12.84
CA ASP A 143 -22.39 -5.62 12.38
C ASP A 143 -21.16 -5.82 13.30
N MET A 144 -21.20 -6.87 14.11
CA MET A 144 -20.14 -7.20 15.06
C MET A 144 -18.86 -7.64 14.33
N GLY A 145 -18.99 -8.30 13.18
CA GLY A 145 -17.83 -8.72 12.37
C GLY A 145 -17.06 -7.54 11.81
N LEU A 146 -17.74 -6.44 11.44
CA LEU A 146 -17.07 -5.20 11.04
C LEU A 146 -16.28 -4.56 12.19
N THR A 147 -16.80 -4.62 13.42
CA THR A 147 -16.13 -4.02 14.57
C THR A 147 -14.85 -4.79 14.94
N GLU A 148 -14.85 -6.11 14.78
CA GLU A 148 -13.65 -6.95 14.92
C GLU A 148 -12.60 -6.64 13.85
N LYS A 149 -12.99 -6.58 12.58
CA LYS A 149 -12.10 -6.21 11.46
C LYS A 149 -11.47 -4.83 11.63
N ILE A 150 -12.23 -3.85 12.13
CA ILE A 150 -11.71 -2.54 12.48
C ILE A 150 -10.65 -2.67 13.59
N GLY A 151 -10.92 -3.47 14.63
CA GLY A 151 -9.96 -3.77 15.69
C GLY A 151 -8.66 -4.39 15.17
N GLU A 152 -8.75 -5.39 14.29
CA GLU A 152 -7.58 -6.01 13.63
C GLU A 152 -6.76 -4.99 12.83
N ALA A 153 -7.43 -4.15 12.04
CA ALA A 153 -6.77 -3.10 11.27
C ALA A 153 -6.05 -2.10 12.19
N TYR A 154 -6.66 -1.70 13.31
CA TYR A 154 -5.99 -0.81 14.28
C TYR A 154 -4.76 -1.46 14.95
N VAL A 155 -4.78 -2.77 15.20
CA VAL A 155 -3.62 -3.51 15.70
C VAL A 155 -2.47 -3.47 14.67
N LEU A 156 -2.78 -3.67 13.39
CA LEU A 156 -1.80 -3.59 12.29
C LEU A 156 -1.23 -2.17 12.10
N CYS A 157 -2.00 -1.12 12.40
CA CYS A 157 -1.50 0.27 12.37
C CYS A 157 -0.59 0.65 13.55
N HIS A 158 -0.29 -0.25 14.51
CA HIS A 158 0.34 0.08 15.79
C HIS A 158 -0.36 1.22 16.58
N LEU A 159 -1.63 1.49 16.27
CA LEU A 159 -2.46 2.51 16.91
C LEU A 159 -3.10 1.94 18.19
N TYR A 160 -2.26 1.42 19.10
CA TYR A 160 -2.70 0.74 20.33
C TYR A 160 -3.61 1.59 21.21
N SER A 161 -3.48 2.92 21.17
CA SER A 161 -4.32 3.86 21.91
C SER A 161 -5.78 3.84 21.44
N LYS A 162 -6.04 3.63 20.15
CA LYS A 162 -7.40 3.52 19.60
C LYS A 162 -7.98 2.11 19.74
N VAL A 163 -7.13 1.07 19.72
CA VAL A 163 -7.55 -0.33 19.96
C VAL A 163 -8.25 -0.49 21.31
N LEU A 164 -7.71 0.12 22.37
CA LEU A 164 -8.29 0.05 23.72
C LEU A 164 -9.69 0.69 23.80
N LEU A 165 -9.91 1.79 23.08
CA LEU A 165 -11.22 2.47 23.01
C LEU A 165 -12.28 1.57 22.36
N ILE A 166 -11.92 0.90 21.26
CA ILE A 166 -12.83 -0.01 20.54
C ILE A 166 -13.11 -1.28 21.35
N LEU A 167 -12.09 -1.86 21.98
CA LEU A 167 -12.28 -2.99 22.90
C LEU A 167 -13.20 -2.62 24.08
N HIS A 168 -13.14 -1.37 24.57
CA HIS A 168 -14.02 -0.89 25.61
C HIS A 168 -15.46 -0.68 25.10
N LEU A 169 -15.63 -0.13 23.89
CA LEU A 169 -16.93 0.00 23.22
C LEU A 169 -17.57 -1.36 22.93
N LEU A 170 -16.77 -2.35 22.52
CA LEU A 170 -17.19 -3.74 22.38
C LEU A 170 -17.66 -4.28 23.74
N LYS A 171 -16.80 -4.26 24.77
CA LYS A 171 -17.16 -4.75 26.12
C LYS A 171 -18.41 -4.07 26.70
N SER A 172 -18.57 -2.76 26.54
CA SER A 172 -19.74 -2.01 27.01
C SER A 172 -21.04 -2.39 26.31
N ARG A 173 -21.00 -2.98 25.10
CA ARG A 173 -22.18 -3.47 24.37
C ARG A 173 -22.54 -4.93 24.69
N TYR A 174 -21.65 -5.69 25.34
CA TYR A 174 -21.86 -7.11 25.70
C TYR A 174 -22.12 -7.37 27.20
N VAL A 175 -22.15 -6.34 28.06
CA VAL A 175 -22.67 -6.49 29.43
C VAL A 175 -24.19 -6.31 29.41
N LEU A 176 -24.90 -7.41 29.19
CA LEU A 176 -26.29 -7.65 29.60
C LEU A 176 -26.36 -9.07 30.18
#